data_AF-A0A2U2S7A2-F1
#
_entry.id   AF-A0A2U2S7A2-F1
#
_cell.length_a   1.000
_cell.length_b   1.000
_cell.length_c   1.000
_cell.angle_alpha   90.00
_cell.angle_beta   90.00
_cell.angle_gamma   90.00
#
_symmetry.space_group_name_H-M   'P 1'
#
loop_
_entity.id
_entity.type
_entity.pdbx_description
1 polymer ?
#
loop_
_entity_poly.entity_id
_entity_poly.type
_entity_poly.pdbx_seq_one_letter_code
_entity_poly.pdbx_strand_id
1 'polypeptide(L)'
;MNTLYDFTVRFISDIQPQVKSLAEQEQKLENAKKSRDQNARREAEQKIRDVHKELLGKSSNSIVYLYLTATQEADGDAFRASWQQDVLSHRDSPLQELKDWKLENFYKSIWERPKIDLDGLPAASWFLQFTFTLAKPYISKDDNPFYIIDNPIVRDKVFRLPMVRPTSWKGNLYSALWQMGYDKQGEAQLQRLFGDIRDEEQGRAGRLFFYPTFFTETGLEIINPHDRKRRVGKNPILFECVPAGAKGTFSLLYVPFDLIGQNENEIRRQSIEDLQLVAEAIRAMMLTYGFSAKRTSGYGVAEDDLIDGKVQTKAGQKPLTRLTNLPQEVKDVAF
;
A
#
# COMPACT_ATOMS: atom_id res chain seq x y z
N MET A 1 21.78 -20.53 -5.42
CA MET A 1 21.22 -19.90 -6.63
C MET A 1 20.33 -20.86 -7.45
N ASN A 2 20.20 -22.15 -7.08
CA ASN A 2 19.34 -23.13 -7.79
C ASN A 2 17.86 -23.14 -7.37
N THR A 3 17.44 -22.43 -6.33
CA THR A 3 16.13 -22.66 -5.70
C THR A 3 14.93 -22.02 -6.41
N LEU A 4 15.11 -20.86 -7.06
CA LEU A 4 13.98 -20.15 -7.69
C LEU A 4 13.58 -20.76 -9.04
N TYR A 5 14.56 -21.16 -9.85
CA TYR A 5 14.30 -21.85 -11.12
C TYR A 5 13.65 -23.20 -10.88
N ASP A 6 14.14 -23.96 -9.90
CA ASP A 6 13.55 -25.23 -9.48
C ASP A 6 12.09 -25.07 -9.02
N PHE A 7 11.77 -23.98 -8.32
CA PHE A 7 10.39 -23.69 -7.92
C PHE A 7 9.48 -23.47 -9.14
N THR A 8 9.86 -22.57 -10.06
CA THR A 8 9.02 -22.25 -11.22
C THR A 8 8.80 -23.48 -12.10
N VAL A 9 9.83 -24.29 -12.34
CA VAL A 9 9.73 -25.51 -13.14
C VAL A 9 8.80 -26.53 -12.48
N ARG A 10 8.95 -26.77 -11.17
CA ARG A 10 8.08 -27.68 -10.42
C ARG A 10 6.63 -27.17 -10.42
N PHE A 11 6.44 -25.88 -10.15
CA PHE A 11 5.12 -25.26 -10.14
C PHE A 11 4.41 -25.42 -11.49
N ILE A 12 5.10 -25.13 -12.61
CA ILE A 12 4.54 -25.31 -13.96
C ILE A 12 4.21 -26.79 -14.21
N SER A 13 5.11 -27.71 -13.85
CA SER A 13 4.85 -29.15 -13.97
C SER A 13 3.60 -29.58 -13.18
N ASP A 14 3.39 -29.03 -11.99
CA ASP A 14 2.28 -29.37 -11.11
C ASP A 14 0.93 -28.87 -11.64
N ILE A 15 0.92 -27.75 -12.38
CA ILE A 15 -0.31 -27.18 -12.97
C ILE A 15 -0.59 -27.66 -14.41
N GLN A 16 0.35 -28.39 -15.03
CA GLN A 16 0.22 -28.83 -16.42
C GLN A 16 -1.08 -29.61 -16.72
N PRO A 17 -1.56 -30.52 -15.83
CA PRO A 17 -2.82 -31.20 -16.06
C PRO A 17 -4.02 -30.24 -16.17
N GLN A 18 -4.05 -29.20 -15.35
CA GLN A 18 -5.09 -28.17 -15.33
C GLN A 18 -5.00 -27.31 -16.59
N VAL A 19 -3.79 -26.93 -17.02
CA VAL A 19 -3.60 -26.17 -18.27
C VAL A 19 -4.09 -26.97 -19.48
N LYS A 20 -3.76 -28.26 -19.57
CA LYS A 20 -4.26 -29.13 -20.65
C LYS A 20 -5.78 -29.27 -20.61
N SER A 21 -6.35 -29.44 -19.41
CA SER A 21 -7.80 -29.51 -19.23
C SER A 21 -8.49 -28.22 -19.69
N LEU A 22 -7.91 -27.06 -19.35
CA LEU A 22 -8.40 -25.75 -19.76
C LEU A 22 -8.44 -25.63 -21.30
N ALA A 23 -7.32 -25.94 -21.96
CA ALA A 23 -7.21 -25.94 -23.42
C ALA A 23 -8.27 -26.83 -24.10
N GLU A 24 -8.48 -28.03 -23.57
CA GLU A 24 -9.51 -28.95 -24.08
C GLU A 24 -10.93 -28.37 -23.92
N GLN A 25 -11.23 -27.72 -22.79
CA GLN A 25 -12.55 -27.13 -22.57
C GLN A 25 -12.77 -25.89 -23.43
N GLU A 26 -11.75 -25.06 -23.64
CA GLU A 26 -11.81 -23.91 -24.57
C GLU A 26 -12.10 -24.37 -26.00
N GLN A 27 -11.44 -25.43 -26.46
CA GLN A 27 -11.71 -26.02 -27.77
C GLN A 27 -13.13 -26.58 -27.87
N LYS A 28 -13.64 -27.25 -26.82
CA LYS A 28 -15.02 -27.73 -26.76
C LYS A 28 -16.02 -26.57 -26.80
N LEU A 29 -15.73 -25.48 -26.10
CA LEU A 29 -16.54 -24.27 -26.10
C LEU A 29 -16.64 -23.67 -27.51
N GLU A 30 -15.51 -23.54 -28.21
CA GLU A 30 -15.50 -23.04 -29.59
C GLU A 30 -16.26 -23.97 -30.56
N ASN A 31 -16.09 -25.28 -30.42
CA ASN A 31 -16.84 -26.24 -31.23
C ASN A 31 -18.35 -26.17 -30.97
N ALA A 32 -18.77 -26.04 -29.70
CA ALA A 32 -20.17 -25.88 -29.32
C ALA A 32 -20.78 -24.56 -29.84
N LYS A 33 -20.02 -23.47 -29.84
CA LYS A 33 -20.44 -22.19 -30.46
C LYS A 33 -20.68 -22.36 -31.97
N LYS A 34 -19.81 -23.08 -32.67
CA LYS A 34 -19.93 -23.35 -34.11
C LYS A 34 -21.12 -24.25 -34.44
N SER A 35 -21.35 -25.30 -33.64
CA SER A 35 -22.49 -26.21 -33.81
C SER A 35 -23.81 -25.67 -33.25
N ARG A 36 -23.79 -24.51 -32.57
CA ARG A 36 -24.93 -23.91 -31.86
C ARG A 36 -25.54 -24.82 -30.78
N ASP A 37 -24.73 -25.72 -30.22
CA ASP A 37 -25.15 -26.58 -29.11
C ASP A 37 -25.09 -25.81 -27.78
N GLN A 38 -26.27 -25.44 -27.27
CA GLN A 38 -26.37 -24.66 -26.03
C GLN A 38 -25.98 -25.46 -24.78
N ASN A 39 -26.21 -26.78 -24.76
CA ASN A 39 -25.91 -27.61 -23.60
C ASN A 39 -24.40 -27.83 -23.50
N ALA A 40 -23.77 -28.27 -24.59
CA ALA A 40 -22.32 -28.45 -24.65
C ALA A 40 -21.57 -27.14 -24.36
N ARG A 41 -22.11 -26.00 -24.81
CA ARG A 41 -21.57 -24.67 -24.49
C ARG A 41 -21.59 -24.39 -22.99
N ARG A 42 -22.74 -24.56 -22.32
CA ARG A 42 -22.87 -24.30 -20.88
C ARG A 42 -21.98 -25.21 -20.04
N GLU A 43 -21.88 -26.48 -20.42
CA GLU A 43 -21.00 -27.45 -19.76
C GLU A 43 -19.52 -27.06 -19.89
N ALA A 44 -19.07 -26.68 -21.09
CA ALA A 44 -17.70 -26.22 -21.32
C ALA A 44 -17.41 -24.93 -20.53
N GLU A 45 -18.30 -23.94 -20.56
CA GLU A 45 -18.17 -22.70 -19.79
C GLU A 45 -18.07 -22.97 -18.28
N GLN A 46 -18.85 -23.92 -17.74
CA GLN A 46 -18.77 -24.29 -16.32
C GLN A 46 -17.43 -24.94 -15.98
N LYS A 47 -16.96 -25.89 -16.81
CA LYS A 47 -15.68 -26.56 -16.55
C LYS A 47 -14.49 -25.61 -16.64
N ILE A 48 -14.51 -24.66 -17.59
CA ILE A 48 -13.49 -23.58 -17.65
C ILE A 48 -13.48 -22.79 -16.35
N ARG A 49 -14.65 -22.39 -15.84
CA ARG A 49 -14.74 -21.68 -14.54
C ARG A 49 -14.16 -22.51 -13.39
N ASP A 50 -14.45 -23.80 -13.35
CA ASP A 50 -13.95 -24.70 -12.30
C ASP A 50 -12.42 -24.84 -12.36
N VAL A 51 -11.85 -25.01 -13.56
CA VAL A 51 -10.40 -25.08 -13.76
C VAL A 51 -9.72 -23.74 -13.44
N HIS A 52 -10.31 -22.61 -13.82
CA HIS A 52 -9.82 -21.29 -13.42
C HIS A 52 -9.79 -21.17 -11.89
N LYS A 53 -10.86 -21.57 -11.19
CA LYS A 53 -10.90 -21.52 -9.73
C LYS A 53 -9.82 -22.38 -9.09
N GLU A 54 -9.56 -23.57 -9.65
CA GLU A 54 -8.48 -24.44 -9.17
C GLU A 54 -7.09 -23.80 -9.37
N LEU A 55 -6.85 -23.21 -10.55
CA LEU A 55 -5.60 -22.53 -10.87
C LEU A 55 -5.38 -21.26 -10.00
N LEU A 56 -6.45 -20.50 -9.75
CA LEU A 56 -6.40 -19.30 -8.89
C LEU A 56 -6.13 -19.62 -7.42
N GLY A 57 -6.52 -20.82 -6.98
CA GLY A 57 -6.19 -21.33 -5.65
C GLY A 57 -4.73 -21.79 -5.50
N LYS A 58 -3.92 -21.76 -6.55
CA LYS A 58 -2.48 -22.05 -6.49
C LYS A 58 -1.71 -20.80 -6.08
N SER A 59 -0.55 -20.99 -5.44
CA SER A 59 0.23 -19.92 -4.82
C SER A 59 0.86 -18.90 -5.78
N SER A 60 0.63 -18.96 -7.10
CA SER A 60 1.27 -18.02 -8.05
C SER A 60 0.48 -17.74 -9.33
N ASN A 61 -0.59 -16.93 -9.21
CA ASN A 61 -1.44 -16.52 -10.33
C ASN A 61 -0.67 -15.83 -11.46
N SER A 62 0.34 -15.01 -11.13
CA SER A 62 1.16 -14.36 -12.15
C SER A 62 2.02 -15.34 -12.96
N ILE A 63 2.53 -16.41 -12.34
CA ILE A 63 3.29 -17.44 -13.07
C ILE A 63 2.36 -18.18 -14.03
N VAL A 64 1.14 -18.55 -13.58
CA VAL A 64 0.13 -19.17 -14.45
C VAL A 64 -0.16 -18.26 -15.65
N TYR A 65 -0.50 -17.00 -15.41
CA TYR A 65 -0.78 -16.04 -16.47
C TYR A 65 0.37 -15.87 -17.46
N LEU A 66 1.61 -15.71 -16.97
CA LEU A 66 2.78 -15.56 -17.82
C LEU A 66 3.06 -16.83 -18.64
N TYR A 67 2.87 -18.01 -18.04
CA TYR A 67 3.00 -19.27 -18.74
C TYR A 67 1.98 -19.39 -19.88
N LEU A 68 0.70 -19.17 -19.59
CA LEU A 68 -0.37 -19.20 -20.60
C LEU A 68 -0.14 -18.18 -21.72
N THR A 69 0.28 -16.97 -21.37
CA THR A 69 0.59 -15.90 -22.35
C THR A 69 1.78 -16.27 -23.23
N ALA A 70 2.82 -16.90 -22.67
CA ALA A 70 4.03 -17.26 -23.40
C ALA A 70 3.84 -18.50 -24.30
N THR A 71 3.10 -19.51 -23.83
CA THR A 71 2.92 -20.77 -24.56
C THR A 71 1.70 -20.78 -25.47
N GLN A 72 0.70 -19.94 -25.17
CA GLN A 72 -0.62 -19.93 -25.82
C GLN A 72 -1.33 -21.29 -25.76
N GLU A 73 -1.01 -22.12 -24.75
CA GLU A 73 -1.68 -23.41 -24.54
C GLU A 73 -3.16 -23.24 -24.18
N ALA A 74 -3.51 -22.16 -23.48
CA ALA A 74 -4.88 -21.75 -23.17
C ALA A 74 -4.97 -20.21 -23.09
N ASP A 75 -6.18 -19.67 -22.98
CA ASP A 75 -6.42 -18.22 -23.02
C ASP A 75 -5.99 -17.51 -21.71
N GLY A 76 -4.79 -16.93 -21.73
CA GLY A 76 -4.25 -16.13 -20.63
C GLY A 76 -5.08 -14.89 -20.30
N ASP A 77 -5.75 -14.28 -21.28
CA ASP A 77 -6.60 -13.11 -21.06
C ASP A 77 -7.89 -13.50 -20.34
N ALA A 78 -8.50 -14.63 -20.70
CA ALA A 78 -9.64 -15.20 -20.00
C ALA A 78 -9.29 -15.59 -18.55
N PHE A 79 -8.10 -16.15 -18.33
CA PHE A 79 -7.59 -16.44 -16.99
C PHE A 79 -7.43 -15.16 -16.17
N ARG A 80 -6.79 -14.12 -16.74
CA ARG A 80 -6.65 -12.80 -16.09
C ARG A 80 -8.00 -12.15 -15.78
N ALA A 81 -8.98 -12.26 -16.68
CA ALA A 81 -10.33 -11.77 -16.42
C ALA A 81 -11.00 -12.51 -15.24
N SER A 82 -10.74 -13.80 -15.10
CA SER A 82 -11.23 -14.59 -13.97
C SER A 82 -10.55 -14.20 -12.65
N TRP A 83 -9.24 -13.96 -12.68
CA TRP A 83 -8.51 -13.37 -11.54
C TRP A 83 -9.09 -12.01 -11.14
N GLN A 84 -9.42 -11.14 -12.10
CA GLN A 84 -10.03 -9.83 -11.80
C GLN A 84 -11.36 -9.96 -11.06
N GLN A 85 -12.23 -10.88 -11.49
CA GLN A 85 -13.51 -11.14 -10.82
C GLN A 85 -13.30 -11.70 -9.41
N ASP A 86 -12.31 -12.57 -9.22
CA ASP A 86 -11.97 -13.14 -7.93
C ASP A 86 -11.50 -12.06 -6.94
N VAL A 87 -10.57 -11.19 -7.34
CA VAL A 87 -10.09 -10.08 -6.50
C VAL A 87 -11.22 -9.11 -6.13
N LEU A 88 -12.14 -8.83 -7.06
CA LEU A 88 -13.29 -7.97 -6.78
C LEU A 88 -14.26 -8.59 -5.78
N SER A 89 -14.35 -9.93 -5.76
CA SER A 89 -15.23 -10.69 -4.88
C SER A 89 -14.64 -10.94 -3.49
N HIS A 90 -13.31 -10.96 -3.38
CA HIS A 90 -12.57 -11.30 -2.16
C HIS A 90 -11.58 -10.19 -1.77
N ARG A 91 -12.12 -9.02 -1.43
CA ARG A 91 -11.28 -7.86 -1.08
C ARG A 91 -10.40 -8.09 0.14
N ASP A 92 -10.81 -8.95 1.07
CA ASP A 92 -10.09 -9.32 2.28
C ASP A 92 -9.13 -10.50 2.08
N SER A 93 -8.82 -10.87 0.83
CA SER A 93 -7.87 -11.95 0.55
C SER A 93 -6.53 -11.84 1.29
N PRO A 94 -5.91 -10.66 1.48
CA PRO A 94 -4.67 -10.59 2.25
C PRO A 94 -4.87 -10.92 3.74
N LEU A 95 -6.01 -10.55 4.33
CA LEU A 95 -6.36 -10.95 5.69
C LEU A 95 -6.58 -12.47 5.79
N GLN A 96 -7.24 -13.06 4.78
CA GLN A 96 -7.51 -14.48 4.76
C GLN A 96 -6.22 -15.30 4.64
N GLU A 97 -5.27 -14.87 3.79
CA GLU A 97 -3.94 -15.49 3.69
C GLU A 97 -3.20 -15.50 5.03
N LEU A 98 -3.23 -14.39 5.78
CA LEU A 98 -2.64 -14.33 7.12
C LEU A 98 -3.27 -15.35 8.08
N LYS A 99 -4.60 -15.53 8.01
CA LYS A 99 -5.33 -16.50 8.85
C LYS A 99 -5.00 -17.94 8.46
N ASP A 100 -4.93 -18.22 7.16
CA ASP A 100 -4.60 -19.54 6.65
C ASP A 100 -3.19 -19.97 7.09
N TRP A 101 -2.26 -19.01 7.17
CA TRP A 101 -0.92 -19.22 7.72
C TRP A 101 -0.85 -19.17 9.25
N LYS A 102 -1.96 -18.85 9.93
CA LYS A 102 -2.04 -18.67 11.38
C LYS A 102 -1.09 -17.59 11.92
N LEU A 103 -0.90 -16.53 11.12
CA LEU A 103 -0.01 -15.42 11.42
C LEU A 103 -0.76 -14.15 11.82
N GLU A 104 -2.10 -14.15 11.93
CA GLU A 104 -2.85 -12.93 12.23
C GLU A 104 -2.46 -12.32 13.60
N ASN A 105 -2.23 -13.15 14.62
CA ASN A 105 -1.82 -12.67 15.94
C ASN A 105 -0.38 -12.14 15.93
N PHE A 106 0.50 -12.76 15.15
CA PHE A 106 1.88 -12.30 14.99
C PHE A 106 1.91 -10.95 14.26
N TYR A 107 1.17 -10.83 13.15
CA TYR A 107 1.00 -9.58 12.43
C TYR A 107 0.47 -8.46 13.34
N LYS A 108 -0.62 -8.70 14.09
CA LYS A 108 -1.22 -7.71 15.00
C LYS A 108 -0.28 -7.27 16.11
N SER A 109 0.52 -8.20 16.65
CA SER A 109 1.40 -7.91 17.78
C SER A 109 2.69 -7.19 17.40
N ILE A 110 3.16 -7.35 16.15
CA ILE A 110 4.48 -6.85 15.71
C ILE A 110 4.38 -5.81 14.57
N TRP A 111 3.56 -6.04 13.54
CA TRP A 111 3.57 -5.22 12.32
C TRP A 111 2.47 -4.18 12.23
N GLU A 112 1.25 -4.53 12.65
CA GLU A 112 0.08 -3.66 12.46
C GLU A 112 0.29 -2.30 13.14
N ARG A 113 0.88 -2.33 14.35
CA ARG A 113 1.13 -1.14 15.17
C ARG A 113 2.50 -1.26 15.84
N PRO A 114 3.56 -0.67 15.27
CA PRO A 114 4.87 -0.70 15.90
C PRO A 114 4.81 -0.06 17.28
N LYS A 115 5.52 -0.66 18.24
CA LYS A 115 5.67 -0.17 19.61
C LYS A 115 7.08 0.34 19.79
N ILE A 116 7.22 1.54 20.34
CA ILE A 116 8.50 2.19 20.61
C ILE A 116 8.64 2.40 22.11
N ASP A 117 9.77 1.94 22.62
CA ASP A 117 10.25 2.33 23.95
C ASP A 117 10.98 3.67 23.84
N LEU A 118 10.43 4.69 24.50
CA LEU A 118 11.01 6.03 24.48
C LEU A 118 12.08 6.22 25.55
N ASP A 119 12.19 5.34 26.56
CA ASP A 119 13.04 5.57 27.73
C ASP A 119 14.51 5.67 27.34
N GLY A 120 14.94 4.85 26.37
CA GLY A 120 16.30 4.86 25.80
C GLY A 120 16.58 5.98 24.79
N LEU A 121 15.60 6.81 24.41
CA LEU A 121 15.78 7.87 23.41
C LEU A 121 16.16 9.22 24.05
N PRO A 122 16.75 10.16 23.30
CA PRO A 122 16.98 11.53 23.74
C PRO A 122 15.74 12.22 24.34
N ALA A 123 15.97 13.20 25.22
CA ALA A 123 14.91 14.03 25.79
C ALA A 123 14.08 14.71 24.68
N ALA A 124 12.79 14.88 24.95
CA ALA A 124 11.80 15.41 24.00
C ALA A 124 11.58 14.60 22.70
N SER A 125 12.05 13.35 22.63
CA SER A 125 11.59 12.40 21.60
C SER A 125 10.09 12.14 21.73
N TRP A 126 9.41 11.98 20.60
CA TRP A 126 7.98 11.69 20.58
C TRP A 126 7.59 10.68 19.50
N PHE A 127 6.54 9.92 19.76
CA PHE A 127 5.98 8.95 18.84
C PHE A 127 4.50 9.24 18.59
N LEU A 128 4.14 9.52 17.34
CA LEU A 128 2.79 9.82 16.90
C LEU A 128 2.25 8.64 16.10
N GLN A 129 1.11 8.09 16.51
CA GLN A 129 0.49 6.94 15.87
C GLN A 129 -1.03 7.04 15.89
N PHE A 130 -1.68 6.69 14.79
CA PHE A 130 -3.13 6.56 14.69
C PHE A 130 -3.52 5.58 13.59
N THR A 131 -4.70 4.98 13.72
CA THR A 131 -5.32 4.22 12.63
C THR A 131 -6.31 5.13 11.92
N PHE A 132 -6.21 5.22 10.60
CA PHE A 132 -7.09 6.01 9.75
C PHE A 132 -7.90 5.10 8.83
N THR A 133 -9.06 5.59 8.37
CA THR A 133 -9.88 4.96 7.34
C THR A 133 -9.66 5.69 6.02
N LEU A 134 -9.49 4.97 4.91
CA LEU A 134 -9.40 5.56 3.58
C LEU A 134 -10.75 6.14 3.12
N ALA A 135 -10.83 7.45 2.91
CA ALA A 135 -12.00 8.06 2.28
C ALA A 135 -12.05 7.80 0.77
N LYS A 136 -10.88 7.63 0.14
CA LYS A 136 -10.73 7.27 -1.28
C LYS A 136 -9.68 6.18 -1.45
N PRO A 137 -9.77 5.38 -2.53
CA PRO A 137 -8.82 4.30 -2.76
C PRO A 137 -7.37 4.77 -2.73
N TYR A 138 -6.49 3.91 -2.23
CA TYR A 138 -5.06 4.10 -2.29
C TYR A 138 -4.48 3.23 -3.41
N ILE A 139 -3.88 3.88 -4.39
CA ILE A 139 -3.07 3.25 -5.42
C ILE A 139 -1.59 3.57 -5.20
N SER A 140 -0.74 2.62 -5.55
CA SER A 140 0.70 2.83 -5.70
C SER A 140 1.17 2.00 -6.88
N LYS A 141 2.45 2.10 -7.23
CA LYS A 141 3.03 1.29 -8.30
C LYS A 141 4.14 0.43 -7.73
N ASP A 142 3.96 -0.89 -7.81
CA ASP A 142 5.06 -1.82 -7.59
C ASP A 142 5.92 -1.95 -8.85
N ASP A 143 7.17 -2.31 -8.66
CA ASP A 143 8.14 -2.47 -9.74
C ASP A 143 8.25 -3.93 -10.20
N ASN A 144 7.17 -4.70 -10.08
CA ASN A 144 7.12 -6.10 -10.50
C ASN A 144 6.66 -6.20 -11.97
N PRO A 145 7.58 -6.40 -12.94
CA PRO A 145 7.21 -6.50 -14.35
C PRO A 145 6.49 -7.82 -14.69
N PHE A 146 6.56 -8.81 -13.80
CA PHE A 146 6.01 -10.16 -13.99
C PHE A 146 4.74 -10.36 -13.17
N TYR A 147 3.91 -9.32 -13.07
CA TYR A 147 2.62 -9.40 -12.41
C TYR A 147 1.48 -9.61 -13.42
N ILE A 148 0.37 -10.16 -12.97
CA ILE A 148 -0.79 -10.48 -13.82
C ILE A 148 -1.47 -9.25 -14.45
N ILE A 149 -1.21 -8.06 -13.91
CA ILE A 149 -1.64 -6.77 -14.47
C ILE A 149 -0.49 -5.76 -14.44
N ASP A 150 -0.59 -4.74 -15.29
CA ASP A 150 0.49 -3.76 -15.52
C ASP A 150 0.71 -2.76 -14.38
N ASN A 151 -0.31 -2.54 -13.55
CA ASN A 151 -0.26 -1.57 -12.44
C ASN A 151 -0.55 -2.26 -11.10
N PRO A 152 0.35 -3.14 -10.63
CA PRO A 152 0.26 -3.73 -9.31
C PRO A 152 0.45 -2.68 -8.21
N ILE A 153 -0.17 -2.94 -7.07
CA ILE A 153 0.07 -2.16 -5.87
C ILE A 153 1.34 -2.66 -5.17
N VAL A 154 2.06 -1.74 -4.53
CA VAL A 154 3.20 -2.09 -3.70
C VAL A 154 2.78 -3.02 -2.57
N ARG A 155 3.48 -4.16 -2.46
CA ARG A 155 3.28 -5.13 -1.39
C ARG A 155 4.56 -5.37 -0.59
N ASP A 156 4.41 -5.76 0.66
CA ASP A 156 5.54 -6.24 1.45
C ASP A 156 6.04 -7.59 0.90
N LYS A 157 7.31 -7.92 1.18
CA LYS A 157 7.94 -9.11 0.60
C LYS A 157 7.62 -10.41 1.34
N VAL A 158 7.16 -10.33 2.58
CA VAL A 158 6.96 -11.49 3.47
C VAL A 158 5.50 -11.94 3.44
N PHE A 159 4.56 -11.04 3.74
CA PHE A 159 3.12 -11.36 3.79
C PHE A 159 2.37 -11.00 2.52
N ARG A 160 3.04 -10.32 1.58
CA ARG A 160 2.41 -9.81 0.36
C ARG A 160 1.24 -8.87 0.63
N LEU A 161 1.17 -8.23 1.80
CA LEU A 161 0.17 -7.22 2.13
C LEU A 161 0.44 -5.92 1.35
N PRO A 162 -0.59 -5.26 0.81
CA PRO A 162 -0.42 -3.92 0.25
C PRO A 162 0.13 -2.96 1.30
N MET A 163 0.99 -2.03 0.90
CA MET A 163 1.60 -1.10 1.85
C MET A 163 1.84 0.32 1.33
N VAL A 164 1.91 1.26 2.27
CA VAL A 164 2.61 2.54 2.09
C VAL A 164 4.03 2.39 2.61
N ARG A 165 5.04 2.61 1.74
CA ARG A 165 6.45 2.55 2.15
C ARG A 165 6.80 3.72 3.08
N PRO A 166 7.76 3.54 4.02
CA PRO A 166 8.31 4.64 4.81
C PRO A 166 8.77 5.83 3.95
N THR A 167 9.42 5.54 2.82
CA THR A 167 9.90 6.55 1.88
C THR A 167 8.76 7.27 1.17
N SER A 168 7.64 6.57 0.89
CA SER A 168 6.43 7.18 0.36
C SER A 168 5.78 8.12 1.38
N TRP A 169 5.69 7.73 2.65
CA TRP A 169 5.22 8.64 3.70
C TRP A 169 6.09 9.90 3.81
N LYS A 170 7.42 9.73 3.86
CA LYS A 170 8.37 10.85 3.89
C LYS A 170 8.14 11.81 2.71
N GLY A 171 8.07 11.28 1.50
CA GLY A 171 7.88 12.07 0.28
C GLY A 171 6.53 12.77 0.22
N ASN A 172 5.46 12.12 0.67
CA ASN A 172 4.12 12.73 0.70
C ASN A 172 4.00 13.82 1.76
N LEU A 173 4.55 13.62 2.96
CA LEU A 173 4.54 14.63 4.01
C LEU A 173 5.34 15.86 3.59
N TYR A 174 6.51 15.64 2.98
CA TYR A 174 7.31 16.71 2.40
C TYR A 174 6.56 17.45 1.28
N SER A 175 5.89 16.72 0.39
CA SER A 175 5.10 17.32 -0.68
C SER A 175 3.87 18.08 -0.18
N ALA A 176 3.32 17.72 0.99
CA ALA A 176 2.26 18.48 1.65
C ALA A 176 2.79 19.81 2.20
N LEU A 177 3.93 19.78 2.91
CA LEU A 177 4.61 21.00 3.37
C LEU A 177 4.92 21.95 2.21
N TRP A 178 5.45 21.43 1.10
CA TRP A 178 5.73 22.24 -0.08
C TRP A 178 4.47 22.91 -0.64
N GLN A 179 3.35 22.20 -0.70
CA GLN A 179 2.07 22.77 -1.16
C GLN A 179 1.45 23.77 -0.18
N MET A 180 1.83 23.71 1.11
CA MET A 180 1.47 24.70 2.12
C MET A 180 2.34 25.96 2.07
N GLY A 181 3.36 25.98 1.20
CA GLY A 181 4.25 27.14 0.99
C GLY A 181 5.60 27.05 1.70
N TYR A 182 5.95 25.91 2.30
CA TYR A 182 7.26 25.72 2.92
C TYR A 182 8.34 25.34 1.88
N ASP A 183 9.54 25.92 1.97
CA ASP A 183 10.66 25.61 1.07
C ASP A 183 11.89 25.05 1.82
N LYS A 184 12.33 23.85 1.42
CA LYS A 184 13.50 23.16 2.00
C LYS A 184 14.81 23.94 1.84
N GLN A 185 14.93 24.76 0.79
CA GLN A 185 16.17 25.48 0.54
C GLN A 185 16.36 26.69 1.45
N GLY A 186 15.29 27.20 2.08
CA GLY A 186 15.30 28.36 2.97
C GLY A 186 15.02 28.05 4.45
N GLU A 187 14.56 26.85 4.80
CA GLU A 187 14.04 26.57 6.13
C GLU A 187 14.85 25.53 6.91
N ALA A 188 15.58 25.99 7.93
CA ALA A 188 16.35 25.15 8.84
C ALA A 188 15.50 24.05 9.52
N GLN A 189 14.20 24.32 9.75
CA GLN A 189 13.26 23.36 10.32
C GLN A 189 13.00 22.16 9.40
N LEU A 190 12.83 22.37 8.09
CA LEU A 190 12.64 21.26 7.14
C LEU A 190 13.92 20.43 7.01
N GLN A 191 15.09 21.08 7.04
CA GLN A 191 16.38 20.39 6.97
C GLN A 191 16.60 19.46 8.18
N ARG A 192 16.32 19.91 9.40
CA ARG A 192 16.45 19.04 10.59
C ARG A 192 15.40 17.93 10.64
N LEU A 193 14.17 18.18 10.18
CA LEU A 193 13.11 17.16 10.15
C LEU A 193 13.41 16.03 9.16
N PHE A 194 13.78 16.37 7.92
CA PHE A 194 13.91 15.41 6.82
C PHE A 194 15.36 15.00 6.50
N GLY A 195 16.34 15.73 7.02
CA GLY A 195 17.75 15.59 6.68
C GLY A 195 18.13 16.37 5.43
N ASP A 196 19.43 16.59 5.25
CA ASP A 196 19.99 17.24 4.06
C ASP A 196 20.63 16.22 3.12
N ILE A 197 20.53 16.51 1.82
CA ILE A 197 21.28 15.85 0.74
C ILE A 197 21.94 17.00 -0.02
N ARG A 198 22.92 17.67 0.59
CA ARG A 198 23.80 18.59 -0.13
C ARG A 198 25.21 18.02 -0.07
N ASP A 199 25.71 17.74 -1.27
CA ASP A 199 27.02 17.21 -1.64
C ASP A 199 27.36 15.80 -1.14
N GLU A 200 28.02 15.03 -2.02
CA GLU A 200 28.31 13.60 -1.92
C GLU A 200 29.14 13.18 -0.69
N GLU A 201 29.56 14.13 0.14
CA GLU A 201 30.47 13.89 1.28
C GLU A 201 29.88 14.18 2.68
N GLN A 202 28.74 14.86 2.84
CA GLN A 202 28.19 15.19 4.18
C GLN A 202 26.66 15.11 4.29
N GLY A 203 26.09 13.92 4.10
CA GLY A 203 24.67 13.67 4.39
C GLY A 203 24.35 13.78 5.89
N ARG A 204 23.29 14.52 6.26
CA ARG A 204 22.76 14.56 7.64
C ARG A 204 21.40 13.87 7.69
N ALA A 205 21.25 12.92 8.62
CA ALA A 205 19.96 12.29 8.89
C ALA A 205 18.95 13.33 9.39
N GLY A 206 17.68 13.11 9.08
CA GLY A 206 16.58 13.90 9.65
C GLY A 206 16.12 13.31 10.97
N ARG A 207 15.43 14.12 11.78
CA ARG A 207 14.84 13.72 13.06
C ARG A 207 13.60 12.83 12.92
N LEU A 208 12.97 12.76 11.74
CA LEU A 208 11.78 11.96 11.48
C LEU A 208 12.08 10.57 10.94
N PHE A 209 11.55 9.55 11.62
CA PHE A 209 11.64 8.14 11.27
C PHE A 209 10.23 7.60 10.96
N PHE A 210 10.01 7.25 9.69
CA PHE A 210 8.73 6.78 9.18
C PHE A 210 8.63 5.26 9.24
N TYR A 211 7.45 4.75 9.59
CA TYR A 211 7.15 3.33 9.57
C TYR A 211 6.25 2.98 8.38
N PRO A 212 6.32 1.74 7.87
CA PRO A 212 5.39 1.30 6.84
C PRO A 212 3.96 1.24 7.40
N THR A 213 2.98 1.45 6.52
CA THR A 213 1.58 1.13 6.79
C THR A 213 1.20 -0.07 5.95
N PHE A 214 0.66 -1.11 6.57
CA PHE A 214 0.15 -2.30 5.88
C PHE A 214 -1.37 -2.26 5.83
N PHE A 215 -1.94 -2.80 4.75
CA PHE A 215 -3.37 -3.00 4.59
C PHE A 215 -3.68 -4.48 4.47
N THR A 216 -4.84 -4.89 4.94
CA THR A 216 -5.29 -6.28 4.85
C THR A 216 -6.39 -6.47 3.81
N GLU A 217 -6.57 -5.47 2.94
CA GLU A 217 -7.57 -5.45 1.88
C GLU A 217 -6.93 -5.06 0.54
N THR A 218 -7.48 -5.56 -0.55
CA THR A 218 -7.09 -5.26 -1.94
C THR A 218 -8.35 -5.07 -2.79
N GLY A 219 -8.25 -4.25 -3.83
CA GLY A 219 -9.28 -4.06 -4.83
C GLY A 219 -8.69 -3.70 -6.18
N LEU A 220 -9.57 -3.39 -7.12
CA LEU A 220 -9.21 -2.94 -8.46
C LEU A 220 -9.94 -1.64 -8.79
N GLU A 221 -9.21 -0.71 -9.42
CA GLU A 221 -9.71 0.56 -9.92
C GLU A 221 -9.51 0.64 -11.43
N ILE A 222 -10.54 1.10 -12.15
CA ILE A 222 -10.48 1.30 -13.60
C ILE A 222 -10.41 2.78 -13.89
N ILE A 223 -9.27 3.23 -14.40
CA ILE A 223 -9.07 4.61 -14.83
C ILE A 223 -9.20 4.64 -16.35
N ASN A 224 -10.21 5.35 -16.86
CA ASN A 224 -10.37 5.59 -18.31
C ASN A 224 -9.82 6.99 -18.68
N PRO A 225 -8.62 7.11 -19.28
CA PRO A 225 -8.10 8.40 -19.68
C PRO A 225 -8.88 8.95 -20.87
N HIS A 226 -9.46 10.14 -20.76
CA HIS A 226 -10.16 10.76 -21.88
C HIS A 226 -9.23 11.57 -22.78
N ASP A 227 -9.39 11.43 -24.10
CA ASP A 227 -8.78 12.34 -25.06
C ASP A 227 -9.58 13.66 -25.11
N ARG A 228 -8.97 14.74 -24.63
CA ARG A 228 -9.58 16.08 -24.56
C ARG A 228 -10.00 16.63 -25.93
N LYS A 229 -9.39 16.16 -27.05
CA LYS A 229 -9.75 16.59 -28.41
C LYS A 229 -10.92 15.79 -28.98
N ARG A 230 -10.98 14.49 -28.71
CA ARG A 230 -11.99 13.59 -29.31
C ARG A 230 -13.19 13.33 -28.41
N ARG A 231 -13.13 13.70 -27.11
CA ARG A 231 -14.15 13.40 -26.07
C ARG A 231 -14.52 11.90 -25.97
N VAL A 232 -13.67 11.02 -26.49
CA VAL A 232 -13.80 9.55 -26.37
C VAL A 232 -12.79 9.08 -25.32
N GLY A 233 -13.21 8.16 -24.45
CA GLY A 233 -12.30 7.47 -23.50
C GLY A 233 -11.29 6.60 -24.25
N LYS A 234 -10.04 6.56 -23.79
CA LYS A 234 -9.04 5.59 -24.28
C LYS A 234 -9.35 4.20 -23.71
N ASN A 235 -8.48 3.23 -24.03
CA ASN A 235 -8.53 1.90 -23.41
C ASN A 235 -8.50 2.06 -21.87
N PRO A 236 -9.47 1.51 -21.14
CA PRO A 236 -9.49 1.54 -19.69
C PRO A 236 -8.21 0.91 -19.12
N ILE A 237 -7.59 1.57 -18.14
CA ILE A 237 -6.38 1.11 -17.49
C ILE A 237 -6.77 0.58 -16.12
N LEU A 238 -6.46 -0.68 -15.87
CA LEU A 238 -6.70 -1.35 -14.60
C LEU A 238 -5.54 -1.09 -13.63
N PHE A 239 -5.89 -0.71 -12.41
CA PHE A 239 -4.97 -0.52 -11.29
C PHE A 239 -5.37 -1.42 -10.14
N GLU A 240 -4.39 -2.03 -9.50
CA GLU A 240 -4.61 -2.56 -8.16
C GLU A 240 -4.62 -1.43 -7.14
N CYS A 241 -5.50 -1.54 -6.15
CA CYS A 241 -5.64 -0.55 -5.11
C CYS A 241 -5.89 -1.19 -3.75
N VAL A 242 -5.83 -0.37 -2.70
CA VAL A 242 -6.55 -0.62 -1.46
C VAL A 242 -7.86 0.18 -1.55
N PRO A 243 -9.03 -0.46 -1.33
CA PRO A 243 -10.32 0.20 -1.51
C PRO A 243 -10.58 1.29 -0.46
N ALA A 244 -11.50 2.20 -0.76
CA ALA A 244 -12.07 3.08 0.25
C ALA A 244 -12.75 2.28 1.37
N GLY A 245 -12.73 2.81 2.60
CA GLY A 245 -13.20 2.13 3.81
C GLY A 245 -12.14 1.25 4.49
N ALA A 246 -11.07 0.88 3.78
CA ALA A 246 -10.00 0.09 4.38
C ALA A 246 -9.21 0.92 5.41
N LYS A 247 -8.66 0.23 6.41
CA LYS A 247 -7.94 0.84 7.53
C LYS A 247 -6.44 0.63 7.43
N GLY A 248 -5.67 1.64 7.83
CA GLY A 248 -4.23 1.59 7.94
C GLY A 248 -3.72 2.34 9.15
N THR A 249 -2.58 1.92 9.71
CA THR A 249 -1.93 2.61 10.83
C THR A 249 -0.80 3.50 10.33
N PHE A 250 -0.90 4.81 10.57
CA PHE A 250 0.21 5.74 10.42
C PHE A 250 1.05 5.76 11.70
N SER A 251 2.38 5.68 11.58
CA SER A 251 3.30 5.73 12.72
C SER A 251 4.54 6.54 12.38
N LEU A 252 4.91 7.48 13.24
CA LEU A 252 6.02 8.41 13.05
C LEU A 252 6.76 8.62 14.36
N LEU A 253 8.07 8.36 14.35
CA LEU A 253 8.96 8.63 15.47
C LEU A 253 9.78 9.89 15.17
N TYR A 254 9.91 10.76 16.16
CA TYR A 254 10.83 11.89 16.15
C TYR A 254 11.90 11.72 17.21
N VAL A 255 13.16 11.92 16.82
CA VAL A 255 14.32 11.84 17.70
C VAL A 255 15.24 13.05 17.50
N PRO A 256 15.39 13.95 18.48
CA PRO A 256 16.29 15.11 18.39
C PRO A 256 17.75 14.73 18.72
N PHE A 257 18.31 13.74 18.00
CA PHE A 257 19.62 13.16 18.31
C PHE A 257 20.78 14.16 18.19
N ASP A 258 20.65 15.19 17.34
CA ASP A 258 21.64 16.23 17.13
C ASP A 258 21.65 17.28 18.26
N LEU A 259 20.70 17.22 19.18
CA LEU A 259 20.61 18.12 20.33
C LEU A 259 21.06 17.47 21.65
N ILE A 260 21.64 16.27 21.62
CA ILE A 260 22.19 15.63 22.82
C ILE A 260 23.25 16.54 23.47
N GLY A 261 23.09 16.83 24.76
CA GLY A 261 23.98 17.74 25.51
C GLY A 261 23.67 19.22 25.35
N GLN A 262 22.69 19.60 24.54
CA GLN A 262 22.21 20.99 24.44
C GLN A 262 21.33 21.37 25.64
N ASN A 263 21.02 22.66 25.77
CA ASN A 263 20.12 23.16 26.81
C ASN A 263 18.72 22.55 26.69
N GLU A 264 18.18 21.97 27.77
CA GLU A 264 16.90 21.27 27.76
C GLU A 264 15.72 22.14 27.28
N ASN A 265 15.71 23.43 27.60
CA ASN A 265 14.64 24.34 27.14
C ASN A 265 14.68 24.50 25.62
N GLU A 266 15.86 24.53 25.02
CA GLU A 266 16.02 24.60 23.57
C GLU A 266 15.59 23.30 22.88
N ILE A 267 15.95 22.14 23.46
CA ILE A 267 15.50 20.83 22.97
C ILE A 267 13.97 20.76 22.97
N ARG A 268 13.35 21.15 24.10
CA ARG A 268 11.88 21.19 24.25
C ARG A 268 11.25 22.15 23.25
N ARG A 269 11.77 23.37 23.13
CA ARG A 269 11.26 24.40 22.20
C ARG A 269 11.25 23.88 20.76
N GLN A 270 12.38 23.39 20.26
CA GLN A 270 12.46 22.85 18.88
C GLN A 270 11.53 21.65 18.69
N SER A 271 11.44 20.75 19.68
CA SER A 271 10.61 19.55 19.58
C SER A 271 9.11 19.87 19.55
N ILE A 272 8.68 20.91 20.27
CA ILE A 272 7.30 21.43 20.21
C ILE A 272 7.01 22.06 18.85
N GLU A 273 7.90 22.94 18.37
CA GLU A 273 7.78 23.59 17.05
C GLU A 273 7.71 22.54 15.92
N ASP A 274 8.56 21.52 16.02
CA ASP A 274 8.64 20.40 15.07
C ASP A 274 7.37 19.56 15.10
N LEU A 275 6.86 19.20 16.30
CA LEU A 275 5.61 18.46 16.44
C LEU A 275 4.41 19.24 15.86
N GLN A 276 4.34 20.55 16.10
CA GLN A 276 3.27 21.41 15.59
C GLN A 276 3.28 21.46 14.06
N LEU A 277 4.44 21.72 13.45
CA LEU A 277 4.57 21.75 11.99
C LEU A 277 4.24 20.39 11.36
N VAL A 278 4.71 19.30 11.97
CA VAL A 278 4.42 17.95 11.50
C VAL A 278 2.93 17.62 11.60
N ALA A 279 2.26 17.99 12.69
CA ALA A 279 0.82 17.80 12.84
C ALA A 279 0.03 18.55 11.76
N GLU A 280 0.41 19.80 11.47
CA GLU A 280 -0.16 20.60 10.39
C GLU A 280 0.00 19.94 9.02
N ALA A 281 1.21 19.43 8.73
CA ALA A 281 1.51 18.72 7.50
C ALA A 281 0.75 17.38 7.40
N ILE A 282 0.63 16.62 8.48
CA ILE A 282 -0.14 15.37 8.52
C ILE A 282 -1.61 15.65 8.21
N ARG A 283 -2.21 16.66 8.83
CA ARG A 283 -3.60 17.07 8.55
C ARG A 283 -3.79 17.36 7.07
N ALA A 284 -2.94 18.22 6.49
CA ALA A 284 -3.07 18.60 5.09
C ALA A 284 -2.80 17.43 4.12
N MET A 285 -1.81 16.59 4.43
CA MET A 285 -1.50 15.37 3.67
C MET A 285 -2.69 14.41 3.67
N MET A 286 -3.27 14.12 4.84
CA MET A 286 -4.32 13.11 4.97
C MET A 286 -5.68 13.59 4.45
N LEU A 287 -6.04 14.87 4.63
CA LEU A 287 -7.37 15.39 4.30
C LEU A 287 -7.45 16.12 2.95
N THR A 288 -6.34 16.64 2.43
CA THR A 288 -6.37 17.56 1.27
C THR A 288 -5.53 17.06 0.11
N TYR A 289 -4.24 16.83 0.33
CA TYR A 289 -3.30 16.53 -0.75
C TYR A 289 -3.23 15.04 -1.11
N GLY A 290 -3.55 14.18 -0.15
CA GLY A 290 -3.45 12.73 -0.27
C GLY A 290 -2.01 12.19 -0.26
N PHE A 291 -1.89 10.87 -0.12
CA PHE A 291 -0.63 10.14 -0.03
C PHE A 291 -0.50 8.98 -1.04
N SER A 292 -1.35 8.94 -2.06
CA SER A 292 -1.37 7.90 -3.10
C SER A 292 -0.64 8.33 -4.38
N ALA A 293 -0.44 7.43 -5.34
CA ALA A 293 -0.24 7.85 -6.73
C ALA A 293 -1.52 8.56 -7.25
N LYS A 294 -1.39 9.43 -8.26
CA LYS A 294 -2.53 10.18 -8.84
C LYS A 294 -3.32 11.07 -7.84
N ARG A 295 -2.63 11.68 -6.88
CA ARG A 295 -3.18 12.67 -5.91
C ARG A 295 -4.05 13.75 -6.53
N THR A 296 -3.69 14.23 -7.72
CA THR A 296 -4.45 15.25 -8.46
C THR A 296 -5.83 14.78 -8.92
N SER A 297 -6.08 13.48 -8.93
CA SER A 297 -7.40 12.86 -9.15
C SER A 297 -8.11 12.50 -7.83
N GLY A 298 -7.55 12.91 -6.69
CA GLY A 298 -8.12 12.76 -5.36
C GLY A 298 -7.81 11.44 -4.65
N TYR A 299 -6.91 10.60 -5.14
CA TYR A 299 -6.60 9.31 -4.52
C TYR A 299 -5.82 9.45 -3.19
N GLY A 300 -6.04 8.51 -2.28
CA GLY A 300 -5.30 8.39 -1.01
C GLY A 300 -5.54 9.52 -0.02
N VAL A 301 -6.78 9.92 0.19
CA VAL A 301 -7.19 10.78 1.31
C VAL A 301 -7.92 9.95 2.36
N ALA A 302 -7.81 10.35 3.62
CA ALA A 302 -8.41 9.69 4.77
C ALA A 302 -9.71 10.37 5.21
N GLU A 303 -10.55 9.61 5.91
CA GLU A 303 -11.61 10.16 6.74
C GLU A 303 -11.02 10.92 7.93
N ASP A 304 -11.79 11.86 8.49
CA ASP A 304 -11.28 12.75 9.54
C ASP A 304 -11.15 12.08 10.91
N ASP A 305 -12.00 11.10 11.21
CA ASP A 305 -12.00 10.40 12.50
C ASP A 305 -10.83 9.41 12.60
N LEU A 306 -10.15 9.45 13.75
CA LEU A 306 -9.03 8.57 14.07
C LEU A 306 -9.47 7.45 15.01
N ILE A 307 -8.89 6.28 14.80
CA ILE A 307 -9.04 5.12 15.69
C ILE A 307 -7.73 4.97 16.48
N ASP A 308 -7.85 4.87 17.80
CA ASP A 308 -6.73 4.70 18.73
C ASP A 308 -5.56 5.67 18.49
N GLY A 309 -5.86 6.91 18.13
CA GLY A 309 -4.86 7.93 17.91
C GLY A 309 -4.17 8.33 19.20
N LYS A 310 -2.86 8.53 19.16
CA LYS A 310 -2.07 9.01 20.29
C LYS A 310 -0.76 9.66 19.87
N VAL A 311 -0.29 10.57 20.72
CA VAL A 311 1.09 11.02 20.77
C VAL A 311 1.69 10.61 22.11
N GLN A 312 2.86 9.98 22.08
CA GLN A 312 3.58 9.50 23.24
C GLN A 312 4.89 10.29 23.38
N THR A 313 5.19 10.69 24.60
CA THR A 313 6.48 11.25 25.02
C THR A 313 6.95 10.49 26.26
N LYS A 314 8.12 10.85 26.80
CA LYS A 314 8.57 10.33 28.11
C LYS A 314 7.66 10.77 29.26
N ALA A 315 6.98 11.91 29.13
CA ALA A 315 6.08 12.42 30.17
C ALA A 315 4.73 11.68 30.19
N GLY A 316 4.34 11.01 29.11
CA GLY A 316 3.11 10.24 29.04
C GLY A 316 2.54 10.10 27.63
N GLN A 317 1.25 9.78 27.56
CA GLN A 317 0.51 9.64 26.31
C GLN A 317 -0.68 10.59 26.30
N LYS A 318 -0.93 11.23 25.16
CA LYS A 318 -2.11 12.04 24.90
C LYS A 318 -2.91 11.43 23.75
N PRO A 319 -4.22 11.17 23.92
CA PRO A 319 -5.04 10.64 22.84
C PRO A 319 -5.23 11.67 21.73
N LEU A 320 -5.37 11.18 20.50
CA LEU A 320 -5.67 11.95 19.30
C LEU A 320 -6.98 11.43 18.70
N THR A 321 -7.88 12.32 18.32
CA THR A 321 -9.25 11.92 17.93
C THR A 321 -9.58 12.22 16.48
N ARG A 322 -9.14 13.35 15.95
CA ARG A 322 -9.49 13.79 14.58
C ARG A 322 -8.32 14.46 13.89
N LEU A 323 -8.15 14.20 12.60
CA LEU A 323 -7.09 14.83 11.79
C LEU A 323 -7.23 16.35 11.74
N THR A 324 -8.47 16.86 11.62
CA THR A 324 -8.75 18.31 11.59
C THR A 324 -8.27 19.01 12.87
N ASN A 325 -8.40 18.33 14.01
CA ASN A 325 -8.00 18.86 15.31
C ASN A 325 -6.54 18.55 15.67
N LEU A 326 -5.86 17.72 14.89
CA LEU A 326 -4.53 17.19 15.22
C LEU A 326 -3.54 18.30 15.64
N PRO A 327 -3.42 19.44 14.93
CA PRO A 327 -2.50 20.51 15.34
C PRO A 327 -2.87 21.18 16.66
N GLN A 328 -4.15 21.24 17.01
CA GLN A 328 -4.60 21.76 18.29
C GLN A 328 -4.39 20.73 19.40
N GLU A 329 -4.65 19.45 19.14
CA GLU A 329 -4.47 18.36 20.09
C GLU A 329 -3.00 18.20 20.49
N VAL A 330 -2.03 18.49 19.61
CA VAL A 330 -0.61 18.37 19.95
C VAL A 330 0.00 19.58 20.68
N LYS A 331 -0.70 20.72 20.79
CA LYS A 331 -0.12 21.95 21.40
C LYS A 331 0.29 21.77 22.86
N ASP A 332 -0.54 21.06 23.63
CA ASP A 332 -0.32 20.88 25.07
C ASP A 332 0.30 19.52 25.39
N VAL A 333 1.10 18.97 24.49
CA VAL A 333 1.84 17.73 24.75
C VAL A 333 3.00 18.04 25.70
N ALA A 334 3.01 17.34 26.83
CA ALA A 334 4.09 17.43 27.81
C ALA A 334 5.32 16.66 27.30
N PHE A 335 6.51 17.24 27.51
CA PHE A 335 7.80 16.69 27.11
C PHE A 335 8.70 16.31 28.27
#